data_AF-A0AB34TJN7-F1
#
_entry.id   AF-A0AB34TJN7-F1
#
_cell.length_a   1.000
_cell.length_b   1.000
_cell.length_c   1.000
_cell.angle_alpha   90.00
_cell.angle_beta   90.00
_cell.angle_gamma   90.00
#
_symmetry.space_group_name_H-M   'P 1'
#
loop_
_entity.id
_entity.type
_entity.pdbx_description
1 polymer ?
#
loop_
_entity_poly.entity_id
_entity_poly.type
_entity_poly.pdbx_seq_one_letter_code
_entity_poly.pdbx_strand_id
1 'polypeptide(L)'
;MLALASLLLATLVSVAVVGWMPRPAPPSMRLDQAMQVLRGEQEAAPLGLHLARQDGPPQGSASDWLTQLAALQMGLPAKDVRWVWSGQGKAPDVQVIEGGAVLDATARAGVLKAQSAVLTAMQWPPFELGVRQADGRWQVVGSDHSDLAAWRRQVMLALLGGAVLLAPLAAWASIRLGRPLRRLAEASARADLQAEVPLPDDGPREVQVLAAAISTGRQRLRAQAQEMTHMLAAVAHDLRTPLTGLRLRAEFAPAPQAARMVADIERMDAMIEQVLDYARGELQPPQMRALDLAALLEDCVQAALLRGVDIVLQGPDTLPWYGDALLLRRAVDNLIDNAARYAGAVELQVALAGHDVQLDVMDRGPGIAEADRARLLQPFQRSESSRSRATGGAGLGLAVAANVARRHAGQLQLLHREGGGLIARLLLGSTG
;
A
#
# COMPACT_ATOMS: atom_id res chain seq x y z
N MET A 1 -6.15 5.29 2.17
CA MET A 1 -5.70 6.08 1.00
C MET A 1 -6.62 5.90 -0.19
N LEU A 2 -6.87 4.67 -0.66
CA LEU A 2 -7.73 4.41 -1.83
C LEU A 2 -9.15 4.99 -1.72
N ALA A 3 -9.83 4.83 -0.58
CA ALA A 3 -11.19 5.35 -0.38
C ALA A 3 -11.28 6.90 -0.41
N LEU A 4 -10.22 7.58 0.05
CA LEU A 4 -10.17 9.04 0.07
C LEU A 4 -9.83 9.57 -1.34
N ALA A 5 -8.96 8.87 -2.05
CA ALA A 5 -8.64 9.14 -3.45
C ALA A 5 -9.84 8.92 -4.38
N SER A 6 -10.64 7.86 -4.18
CA SER A 6 -11.83 7.59 -4.99
C SER A 6 -12.93 8.62 -4.77
N LEU A 7 -13.15 9.06 -3.52
CA LEU A 7 -14.11 10.13 -3.21
C LEU A 7 -13.68 11.46 -3.84
N LEU A 8 -12.41 11.83 -3.71
CA LEU A 8 -11.86 13.04 -4.33
C LEU A 8 -11.97 12.99 -5.86
N LEU A 9 -11.64 11.85 -6.47
CA LEU A 9 -11.74 11.66 -7.92
C LEU A 9 -13.20 11.76 -8.40
N ALA A 10 -14.13 11.10 -7.73
CA ALA A 10 -15.55 11.15 -8.08
C ALA A 10 -16.10 12.58 -7.96
N THR A 11 -15.67 13.34 -6.96
CA THR A 11 -16.04 14.75 -6.78
C THR A 11 -15.46 15.60 -7.92
N LEU A 12 -14.17 15.45 -8.22
CA LEU A 12 -13.51 16.21 -9.29
C LEU A 12 -14.15 15.94 -10.65
N VAL A 13 -14.47 14.69 -10.96
CA VAL A 13 -15.18 14.31 -12.19
C VAL A 13 -16.57 14.95 -12.23
N SER A 14 -17.33 14.88 -11.13
CA SER A 14 -18.67 15.49 -11.05
C SER A 14 -18.62 17.01 -11.25
N VAL A 15 -17.63 17.66 -10.64
CA VAL A 15 -17.39 19.11 -10.79
C VAL A 15 -17.03 19.45 -12.24
N ALA A 16 -16.14 18.68 -12.87
CA ALA A 16 -15.73 18.87 -14.25
C ALA A 16 -16.89 18.68 -15.23
N VAL A 17 -17.71 17.62 -15.06
CA VAL A 17 -18.88 17.33 -15.89
C VAL A 17 -19.89 18.47 -15.87
N VAL A 18 -20.26 18.95 -14.67
CA VAL A 18 -21.20 20.06 -14.54
C VAL A 18 -20.59 21.39 -15.03
N GLY A 19 -19.27 21.56 -14.90
CA GLY A 19 -18.56 22.70 -15.48
C GLY A 19 -18.52 22.71 -17.01
N TRP A 20 -18.45 21.53 -17.63
CA TRP A 20 -18.41 21.32 -19.09
C TRP A 20 -19.77 21.16 -19.75
N MET A 21 -20.85 21.02 -18.98
CA MET A 21 -22.19 20.88 -19.53
C MET A 21 -22.53 22.10 -20.39
N PRO A 22 -22.88 21.92 -21.69
CA PRO A 22 -23.21 23.03 -22.56
C PRO A 22 -24.37 23.82 -21.95
N ARG A 23 -24.31 25.15 -22.05
CA ARG A 23 -25.41 26.00 -21.59
C ARG A 23 -26.68 25.54 -22.32
N PRO A 24 -27.80 25.28 -21.63
CA PRO A 24 -29.04 24.93 -22.31
C PRO A 24 -29.42 26.03 -23.30
N ALA A 25 -30.09 25.64 -24.38
CA ALA A 25 -30.51 26.58 -25.40
C ALA A 25 -31.33 27.71 -24.76
N PRO A 26 -31.06 28.97 -25.12
CA PRO A 26 -31.84 30.11 -24.64
C PRO A 26 -33.33 29.89 -24.92
N PRO A 27 -34.23 30.26 -23.99
CA PRO A 27 -35.66 30.20 -24.28
C PRO A 27 -35.96 31.09 -25.50
N SER A 28 -36.80 30.60 -26.40
CA SER A 28 -37.25 31.39 -27.55
C SER A 28 -38.04 32.61 -27.07
N MET A 29 -37.77 33.78 -27.61
CA MET A 29 -38.43 35.03 -27.24
C MET A 29 -39.52 35.39 -28.24
N ARG A 30 -40.63 35.95 -27.77
CA ARG A 30 -41.65 36.54 -28.64
C ARG A 30 -41.55 38.07 -28.62
N LEU A 31 -41.76 38.68 -29.78
CA LEU A 31 -41.64 40.12 -29.94
C LEU A 31 -42.79 40.86 -29.24
N ASP A 32 -44.01 40.31 -29.28
CA ASP A 32 -45.15 40.89 -28.57
C ASP A 32 -44.91 40.99 -27.04
N GLN A 33 -44.38 39.93 -26.43
CA GLN A 33 -44.00 39.90 -25.02
C GLN A 33 -42.91 40.92 -24.70
N ALA A 34 -41.87 41.01 -25.54
CA ALA A 34 -40.80 42.00 -25.33
C ALA A 34 -41.31 43.45 -25.43
N MET A 35 -42.23 43.74 -26.35
CA MET A 35 -42.87 45.05 -26.48
C MET A 35 -43.78 45.38 -25.29
N GLN A 36 -44.55 44.40 -24.78
CA GLN A 36 -45.37 44.58 -23.57
C GLN A 36 -44.52 44.93 -22.35
N VAL A 37 -43.35 44.28 -22.20
CA VAL A 37 -42.39 44.61 -21.14
C VAL A 37 -41.82 46.02 -21.30
N LEU A 38 -41.45 46.44 -22.52
CA LEU A 38 -40.94 47.80 -22.79
C LEU A 38 -41.99 48.89 -22.53
N ARG A 39 -43.28 48.60 -22.77
CA ARG A 39 -44.39 49.51 -22.46
C ARG A 39 -44.77 49.52 -20.98
N GLY A 40 -44.21 48.61 -20.17
CA GLY A 40 -44.57 48.43 -18.77
C GLY A 40 -45.92 47.75 -18.55
N GLU A 41 -46.46 47.08 -19.57
CA GLU A 41 -47.74 46.34 -19.52
C GLU A 41 -47.59 44.95 -18.87
N GLN A 42 -46.38 44.38 -18.90
CA GLN A 42 -46.03 43.11 -18.25
C GLN A 42 -44.67 43.19 -17.55
N GLU A 43 -44.49 42.38 -16.50
CA GLU A 43 -43.20 42.21 -15.83
C GLU A 43 -42.26 41.31 -16.66
N ALA A 44 -40.97 41.66 -16.68
CA ALA A 44 -39.96 40.94 -17.46
C ALA A 44 -39.66 39.54 -16.89
N ALA A 45 -39.56 39.43 -15.56
CA ALA A 45 -39.13 38.22 -14.84
C ALA A 45 -39.96 36.95 -15.13
N PRO A 46 -41.32 36.96 -15.07
CA PRO A 46 -42.12 35.75 -15.34
C PRO A 46 -42.03 35.26 -16.80
N LEU A 47 -41.53 36.09 -17.71
CA LEU A 47 -41.33 35.77 -19.12
C LEU A 47 -39.89 35.30 -19.42
N GLY A 48 -39.02 35.21 -18.40
CA GLY A 48 -37.59 34.93 -18.58
C GLY A 48 -36.84 36.06 -19.28
N LEU A 49 -37.37 37.29 -19.20
CA LEU A 49 -36.78 38.49 -19.78
C LEU A 49 -36.20 39.38 -18.68
N HIS A 50 -35.18 40.17 -19.03
CA HIS A 50 -34.70 41.25 -18.19
C HIS A 50 -34.93 42.59 -18.89
N LEU A 51 -35.22 43.63 -18.12
CA LEU A 51 -35.33 45.02 -18.59
C LEU A 51 -34.21 45.84 -17.96
N ALA A 52 -33.32 46.38 -18.78
CA ALA A 52 -32.21 47.22 -18.36
C ALA A 52 -32.34 48.64 -18.92
N ARG A 53 -31.85 49.64 -18.19
CA ARG A 53 -31.62 51.00 -18.71
C ARG A 53 -30.14 51.21 -18.93
N GLN A 54 -29.76 51.66 -20.12
CA GLN A 54 -28.36 51.90 -20.50
C GLN A 54 -28.21 53.18 -21.32
N ASP A 55 -27.02 53.76 -21.33
CA ASP A 55 -26.75 55.08 -21.94
C ASP A 55 -26.65 55.04 -23.47
N GLY A 56 -26.55 53.85 -24.07
CA GLY A 56 -26.45 53.65 -25.52
C GLY A 56 -27.35 52.54 -26.04
N PRO A 57 -27.54 52.42 -27.37
CA PRO A 57 -28.35 51.37 -27.96
C PRO A 57 -27.74 49.97 -27.74
N PRO A 58 -28.53 48.88 -27.81
CA PRO A 58 -28.01 47.51 -27.73
C PRO A 58 -26.95 47.27 -28.82
N GLN A 59 -25.91 46.49 -28.48
CA GLN A 59 -24.75 46.26 -29.34
C GLN A 59 -24.82 44.88 -30.01
N GLY A 60 -24.51 44.81 -31.32
CA GLY A 60 -24.46 43.57 -32.10
C GLY A 60 -25.00 43.72 -33.52
N SER A 61 -25.29 42.59 -34.18
CA SER A 61 -25.82 42.57 -35.55
C SER A 61 -27.27 43.02 -35.57
N ALA A 62 -27.51 44.24 -36.04
CA ALA A 62 -28.85 44.77 -36.20
C ALA A 62 -29.55 44.13 -37.40
N SER A 63 -30.88 44.00 -37.33
CA SER A 63 -31.72 43.66 -38.47
C SER A 63 -32.58 44.88 -38.82
N ASP A 64 -32.29 45.51 -39.96
CA ASP A 64 -32.94 46.77 -40.37
C ASP A 64 -34.46 46.61 -40.51
N TRP A 65 -34.91 45.48 -41.07
CA TRP A 65 -36.32 45.23 -41.30
C TRP A 65 -37.08 44.88 -40.01
N LEU A 66 -36.48 44.13 -39.08
CA LEU A 66 -37.08 43.84 -37.77
C LEU A 66 -37.14 45.08 -36.89
N THR A 67 -36.12 45.93 -36.99
CA THR A 67 -36.10 47.24 -36.31
C THR A 67 -37.22 48.12 -36.82
N GLN A 68 -37.46 48.17 -38.14
CA GLN A 68 -38.59 48.88 -38.72
C GLN A 68 -39.94 48.29 -38.30
N LEU A 69 -40.08 46.96 -38.25
CA LEU A 69 -41.29 46.30 -37.79
C LEU A 69 -41.62 46.65 -36.34
N ALA A 70 -40.63 46.57 -35.44
CA ALA A 70 -40.78 46.93 -34.04
C ALA A 70 -41.12 48.43 -33.87
N ALA A 71 -40.47 49.30 -34.64
CA ALA A 71 -40.75 50.74 -34.64
C ALA A 71 -42.20 51.05 -35.08
N LEU A 72 -42.67 50.41 -36.16
CA LEU A 72 -44.05 50.54 -36.64
C LEU A 72 -45.07 50.05 -35.61
N GLN A 73 -44.81 48.94 -34.94
CA GLN A 73 -45.71 48.38 -33.92
C GLN A 73 -45.74 49.23 -32.65
N MET A 74 -44.64 49.88 -32.30
CA MET A 74 -44.55 50.78 -31.14
C MET A 74 -44.96 52.23 -31.43
N GLY A 75 -45.19 52.58 -32.70
CA GLY A 75 -45.50 53.97 -33.09
C GLY A 75 -44.33 54.94 -32.90
N LEU A 76 -43.09 54.43 -32.90
CA LEU A 76 -41.87 55.20 -32.69
C LEU A 76 -41.10 55.36 -34.00
N PRO A 77 -40.31 56.44 -34.17
CA PRO A 77 -39.47 56.57 -35.35
C PRO A 77 -38.35 55.51 -35.32
N ALA A 78 -38.00 54.96 -36.50
CA ALA A 78 -37.03 53.85 -36.61
C ALA A 78 -35.64 54.16 -36.03
N LYS A 79 -35.28 55.44 -35.86
CA LYS A 79 -34.02 55.88 -35.22
C LYS A 79 -33.97 55.65 -33.70
N ASP A 80 -35.13 55.54 -33.07
CA ASP A 80 -35.30 55.44 -31.62
C ASP A 80 -35.62 54.00 -31.18
N VAL A 81 -35.52 53.04 -32.11
CA VAL A 81 -35.70 51.61 -31.85
C VAL A 81 -34.52 50.87 -32.45
N ARG A 82 -34.03 49.84 -31.76
CA ARG A 82 -32.97 48.97 -32.29
C ARG A 82 -33.20 47.53 -31.87
N TRP A 83 -33.29 46.64 -32.85
CA TRP A 83 -33.31 45.20 -32.63
C TRP A 83 -31.95 44.60 -32.93
N VAL A 84 -31.42 43.81 -32.00
CA VAL A 84 -30.15 43.11 -32.14
C VAL A 84 -30.28 41.65 -31.72
N TRP A 85 -29.54 40.74 -32.36
CA TRP A 85 -29.48 39.35 -31.92
C TRP A 85 -28.55 39.17 -30.71
N SER A 86 -29.03 38.48 -29.68
CA SER A 86 -28.26 38.17 -28.48
C SER A 86 -27.36 36.95 -28.78
N GLY A 87 -26.03 37.12 -28.65
CA GLY A 87 -25.02 36.08 -28.88
C GLY A 87 -24.33 36.11 -30.25
N GLN A 88 -23.34 35.23 -30.46
CA GLN A 88 -22.51 35.14 -31.68
C GLN A 88 -23.25 34.64 -32.95
N GLY A 89 -24.58 34.68 -32.97
CA GLY A 89 -25.39 34.19 -34.09
C GLY A 89 -25.58 35.23 -35.20
N LYS A 90 -25.52 34.80 -36.46
CA LYS A 90 -25.98 35.61 -37.59
C LYS A 90 -27.50 35.79 -37.51
N ALA A 91 -28.00 36.95 -37.94
CA ALA A 91 -29.43 37.18 -38.09
C ALA A 91 -30.07 36.07 -38.95
N PRO A 92 -31.23 35.49 -38.56
CA PRO A 92 -31.95 34.56 -39.40
C PRO A 92 -32.37 35.25 -40.70
N ASP A 93 -32.08 34.60 -41.83
CA ASP A 93 -32.50 35.08 -43.14
C ASP A 93 -33.98 34.74 -43.33
N VAL A 94 -34.84 35.74 -43.24
CA VAL A 94 -36.28 35.58 -43.41
C VAL A 94 -36.65 36.01 -44.83
N GLN A 95 -37.02 35.04 -45.65
CA GLN A 95 -37.50 35.28 -47.01
C GLN A 95 -39.03 35.26 -47.02
N VAL A 96 -39.64 36.37 -47.45
CA VAL A 96 -41.08 36.47 -47.63
C VAL A 96 -41.41 36.05 -49.06
N ILE A 97 -42.16 34.96 -49.21
CA ILE A 97 -42.61 34.43 -50.50
C ILE A 97 -44.12 34.66 -50.59
N GLU A 98 -44.55 35.43 -51.59
CA GLU A 98 -45.96 35.67 -51.89
C GLU A 98 -46.24 35.25 -53.33
N GLY A 99 -47.22 34.36 -53.52
CA GLY A 99 -47.54 33.83 -54.86
C GLY A 99 -46.41 33.06 -55.56
N GLY A 100 -45.40 32.60 -54.83
CA GLY A 100 -44.25 31.85 -55.38
C GLY A 100 -43.03 32.71 -55.76
N ALA A 101 -43.07 34.04 -55.55
CA ALA A 101 -41.94 34.93 -55.79
C ALA A 101 -41.35 35.47 -54.46
N VAL A 102 -40.02 35.55 -54.37
CA VAL A 102 -39.32 36.20 -53.25
C VAL A 102 -39.46 37.72 -53.42
N LEU A 103 -39.99 38.40 -52.41
CA LEU A 103 -40.25 39.84 -52.46
C LEU A 103 -38.97 40.67 -52.22
N ASP A 104 -38.88 41.82 -52.91
CA ASP A 104 -37.82 42.83 -52.72
C ASP A 104 -38.01 43.67 -51.44
N ALA A 105 -36.96 44.36 -50.98
CA ALA A 105 -36.90 45.04 -49.69
C ALA A 105 -38.06 46.02 -49.40
N THR A 106 -38.57 46.73 -50.40
CA THR A 106 -39.72 47.65 -50.27
C THR A 106 -41.06 46.94 -50.27
N ALA A 107 -41.21 45.86 -51.05
CA ALA A 107 -42.39 44.98 -51.03
C ALA A 107 -42.48 44.20 -49.70
N ARG A 108 -41.34 43.83 -49.11
CA ARG A 108 -41.26 43.23 -47.78
C ARG A 108 -41.92 44.12 -46.73
N ALA A 109 -41.67 45.43 -46.71
CA ALA A 109 -42.24 46.33 -45.68
C ALA A 109 -43.78 46.34 -45.66
N GLY A 110 -44.42 46.29 -46.84
CA GLY A 110 -45.89 46.23 -46.96
C GLY A 110 -46.47 44.91 -46.47
N VAL A 111 -45.85 43.78 -46.85
CA VAL A 111 -46.27 42.43 -46.44
C VAL A 111 -45.99 42.17 -44.95
N LEU A 112 -44.88 42.68 -44.43
CA LEU A 112 -44.55 42.64 -43.00
C LEU A 112 -45.58 43.41 -42.16
N LYS A 113 -46.15 44.51 -42.69
CA LYS A 113 -47.25 45.24 -42.04
C LYS A 113 -48.53 44.40 -42.03
N ALA A 114 -48.86 43.76 -43.16
CA ALA A 114 -50.04 42.89 -43.30
C ALA A 114 -49.95 41.62 -42.43
N GLN A 115 -48.75 41.08 -42.22
CA GLN A 115 -48.50 39.87 -41.43
C GLN A 115 -47.91 40.16 -40.04
N SER A 116 -47.99 41.41 -39.57
CA SER A 116 -47.36 41.83 -38.32
C SER A 116 -47.80 41.03 -37.10
N ALA A 117 -49.08 40.62 -37.03
CA ALA A 117 -49.61 39.79 -35.94
C ALA A 117 -48.97 38.38 -35.87
N VAL A 118 -48.60 37.80 -37.02
CA VAL A 118 -47.95 36.48 -37.07
C VAL A 118 -46.48 36.60 -36.68
N LEU A 119 -45.81 37.65 -37.17
CA LEU A 119 -44.39 37.88 -36.91
C LEU A 119 -44.11 38.28 -35.46
N THR A 120 -45.03 39.02 -34.82
CA THR A 120 -44.89 39.41 -33.41
C THR A 120 -45.13 38.25 -32.47
N ALA A 121 -46.03 37.31 -32.82
CA ALA A 121 -46.34 36.12 -32.04
C ALA A 121 -45.39 34.94 -32.29
N MET A 122 -44.52 35.02 -33.31
CA MET A 122 -43.54 33.98 -33.63
C MET A 122 -42.47 33.87 -32.53
N GLN A 123 -41.99 32.66 -32.30
CA GLN A 123 -40.87 32.36 -31.42
C GLN A 123 -39.55 32.63 -32.15
N TRP A 124 -38.83 33.64 -31.70
CA TRP A 124 -37.53 34.03 -32.22
C TRP A 124 -36.39 33.48 -31.34
N PRO A 125 -35.18 33.29 -31.91
CA PRO A 125 -33.96 33.17 -31.13
C PRO A 125 -33.79 34.35 -30.16
N PRO A 126 -32.96 34.26 -29.11
CA PRO A 126 -32.80 35.36 -28.17
C PRO A 126 -32.35 36.63 -28.88
N PHE A 127 -33.00 37.74 -28.56
CA PHE A 127 -32.71 39.06 -29.10
C PHE A 127 -32.73 40.11 -27.99
N GLU A 128 -32.10 41.24 -28.27
CA GLU A 128 -32.20 42.46 -27.48
C GLU A 128 -32.99 43.49 -28.27
N LEU A 129 -34.10 43.96 -27.69
CA LEU A 129 -34.90 45.05 -28.24
C LEU A 129 -34.72 46.29 -27.38
N GLY A 130 -34.12 47.32 -27.97
CA GLY A 130 -33.88 48.61 -27.35
C GLY A 130 -34.81 49.69 -27.86
N VAL A 131 -35.34 50.50 -26.95
CA VAL A 131 -36.12 51.70 -27.25
C VAL A 131 -35.51 52.90 -26.54
N ARG A 132 -35.31 53.98 -27.29
CA ARG A 132 -34.84 55.25 -26.73
C ARG A 132 -35.98 55.98 -26.02
N GLN A 133 -35.74 56.35 -24.78
CA GLN A 133 -36.68 57.10 -23.95
C GLN A 133 -36.49 58.61 -24.12
N ALA A 134 -37.47 59.39 -23.64
CA ALA A 134 -37.45 60.86 -23.69
C ALA A 134 -36.28 61.48 -22.91
N ASP A 135 -35.72 60.77 -21.92
CA ASP A 135 -34.53 61.18 -21.16
C ASP A 135 -33.20 60.90 -21.89
N GLY A 136 -33.27 60.39 -23.12
CA GLY A 136 -32.12 60.07 -23.96
C GLY A 136 -31.49 58.71 -23.68
N ARG A 137 -31.87 58.01 -22.61
CA ARG A 137 -31.40 56.65 -22.29
C ARG A 137 -32.17 55.59 -23.07
N TRP A 138 -31.60 54.41 -23.18
CA TRP A 138 -32.20 53.26 -23.83
C TRP A 138 -32.74 52.28 -22.80
N GLN A 139 -34.01 51.88 -22.95
CA GLN A 139 -34.55 50.71 -22.29
C GLN A 139 -34.36 49.51 -23.20
N VAL A 140 -33.69 48.48 -22.71
CA VAL A 140 -33.37 47.26 -23.45
C VAL A 140 -34.01 46.07 -22.76
N VAL A 141 -34.78 45.30 -23.52
CA VAL A 141 -35.29 44.00 -23.08
C VAL A 141 -34.50 42.89 -23.77
N GLY A 142 -34.02 41.93 -22.99
CA GLY A 142 -33.29 40.76 -23.47
C GLY A 142 -33.59 39.51 -22.65
N SER A 143 -33.04 38.36 -23.04
CA SER A 143 -33.19 37.09 -22.31
C SER A 143 -32.43 37.11 -20.97
N ASP A 144 -33.04 36.66 -19.88
CA ASP A 144 -32.36 36.51 -18.59
C ASP A 144 -31.60 35.16 -18.51
N HIS A 145 -30.30 35.22 -18.23
CA HIS A 145 -29.41 34.06 -18.07
C HIS A 145 -28.94 33.85 -16.62
N SER A 146 -29.41 34.68 -15.68
CA SER A 146 -28.94 34.70 -14.30
C SER A 146 -29.30 33.42 -13.53
N ASP A 147 -30.48 32.85 -13.78
CA ASP A 147 -30.98 31.64 -13.13
C ASP A 147 -30.10 30.41 -13.41
N LEU A 148 -29.59 30.28 -14.63
CA LEU A 148 -28.70 29.18 -15.02
C LEU A 148 -27.32 29.28 -14.36
N ALA A 149 -26.78 30.49 -14.27
CA ALA A 149 -25.53 30.74 -13.59
C ALA A 149 -25.66 30.53 -12.07
N ALA A 150 -26.81 30.89 -11.49
CA ALA A 150 -27.14 30.64 -10.09
C ALA A 150 -27.30 29.14 -9.81
N TRP A 151 -28.07 28.41 -10.63
CA TRP A 151 -28.25 26.96 -10.52
C TRP A 151 -26.91 26.22 -10.61
N ARG A 152 -26.08 26.52 -11.61
CA ARG A 152 -24.76 25.89 -11.75
C ARG A 152 -23.87 26.15 -10.54
N ARG A 153 -23.89 27.38 -10.00
CA ARG A 153 -23.13 27.74 -8.78
C ARG A 153 -23.63 26.97 -7.56
N GLN A 154 -24.96 26.82 -7.41
CA GLN A 154 -25.55 26.03 -6.32
C GLN A 154 -25.17 24.55 -6.44
N VAL A 155 -25.21 23.96 -7.64
CA VAL A 155 -24.77 22.58 -7.86
C VAL A 155 -23.28 22.41 -7.53
N MET A 156 -22.43 23.34 -7.96
CA MET A 156 -20.99 23.34 -7.61
C MET A 156 -20.76 23.39 -6.10
N LEU A 157 -21.45 24.31 -5.41
CA LEU A 157 -21.34 24.46 -3.95
C LEU A 157 -21.86 23.21 -3.23
N ALA A 158 -22.95 22.60 -3.69
CA ALA A 158 -23.49 21.37 -3.13
C ALA A 158 -22.52 20.19 -3.28
N LEU A 159 -21.88 20.04 -4.45
CA LEU A 159 -20.86 19.01 -4.67
C LEU A 159 -19.64 19.22 -3.77
N LEU A 160 -19.16 20.47 -3.67
CA LEU A 160 -18.02 20.80 -2.81
C LEU A 160 -18.35 20.53 -1.33
N GLY A 161 -19.52 20.96 -0.87
CA GLY A 161 -20.01 20.71 0.49
C GLY A 161 -20.14 19.22 0.80
N GLY A 162 -20.69 18.43 -0.14
CA GLY A 162 -20.79 16.99 -0.02
C GLY A 162 -19.42 16.31 0.12
N ALA A 163 -18.42 16.75 -0.65
CA ALA A 163 -17.07 16.21 -0.57
C ALA A 163 -16.37 16.52 0.76
N VAL A 164 -16.51 17.77 1.25
CA VAL A 164 -15.97 18.17 2.56
C VAL A 164 -16.62 17.36 3.68
N LEU A 165 -17.93 17.10 3.60
CA LEU A 165 -18.66 16.31 4.58
C LEU A 165 -18.26 14.82 4.58
N LEU A 166 -18.06 14.24 3.39
CA LEU A 166 -17.73 12.82 3.24
C LEU A 166 -16.25 12.51 3.46
N ALA A 167 -15.34 13.48 3.28
CA ALA A 167 -13.90 13.29 3.46
C ALA A 167 -13.50 12.77 4.87
N PRO A 168 -13.96 13.34 5.99
CA PRO A 168 -13.63 12.81 7.32
C PRO A 168 -14.20 11.41 7.57
N LEU A 169 -15.39 11.11 7.04
CA LEU A 169 -15.99 9.78 7.13
C LEU A 169 -15.15 8.74 6.36
N ALA A 170 -14.70 9.08 5.15
CA ALA A 170 -13.82 8.23 4.34
C ALA A 170 -12.43 8.05 4.99
N ALA A 171 -11.89 9.11 5.60
CA ALA A 171 -10.63 9.04 6.35
C ALA A 171 -10.75 8.10 7.55
N TRP A 172 -11.80 8.27 8.35
CA TRP A 172 -12.10 7.42 9.49
C TRP A 172 -12.27 5.95 9.09
N ALA A 173 -13.06 5.68 8.03
CA ALA A 173 -13.25 4.33 7.51
C ALA A 173 -11.93 3.73 7.00
N SER A 174 -11.11 4.50 6.27
CA SER A 174 -9.82 4.03 5.77
C SER A 174 -8.85 3.69 6.90
N ILE A 175 -8.87 4.42 8.02
CA ILE A 175 -8.02 4.14 9.18
C ILE A 175 -8.54 2.91 9.91
N ARG A 176 -9.85 2.83 10.15
CA ARG A 176 -10.50 1.75 10.91
C ARG A 176 -10.44 0.39 10.20
N LEU A 177 -10.49 0.38 8.86
CA LEU A 177 -10.37 -0.83 8.04
C LEU A 177 -8.92 -1.16 7.71
N GLY A 178 -8.10 -0.16 7.36
CA GLY A 178 -6.77 -0.38 6.80
C GLY A 178 -5.67 -0.66 7.82
N ARG A 179 -5.72 -0.04 9.03
CA ARG A 179 -4.71 -0.27 10.07
C ARG A 179 -4.67 -1.71 10.57
N PRO A 180 -5.80 -2.34 10.96
CA PRO A 180 -5.74 -3.68 11.54
C PRO A 180 -5.38 -4.75 10.50
N LEU A 181 -5.76 -4.58 9.23
CA LEU A 181 -5.30 -5.46 8.14
C LEU A 181 -3.79 -5.42 7.92
N ARG A 182 -3.17 -4.22 7.98
CA ARG A 182 -1.70 -4.10 7.89
C ARG A 182 -1.00 -4.73 9.09
N ARG A 183 -1.53 -4.51 10.30
CA ARG A 183 -1.00 -5.17 11.52
C ARG A 183 -1.10 -6.69 11.44
N LEU A 184 -2.23 -7.22 10.93
CA LEU A 184 -2.37 -8.65 10.68
C LEU A 184 -1.37 -9.16 9.64
N ALA A 185 -1.21 -8.46 8.52
CA ALA A 185 -0.26 -8.84 7.48
C ALA A 185 1.19 -8.84 7.99
N GLU A 186 1.58 -7.83 8.78
CA GLU A 186 2.90 -7.75 9.41
C GLU A 186 3.10 -8.85 10.47
N ALA A 187 2.07 -9.15 11.26
CA ALA A 187 2.08 -10.24 12.24
C ALA A 187 2.18 -11.63 11.57
N SER A 188 1.56 -11.81 10.40
CA SER A 188 1.65 -13.04 9.61
C SER A 188 2.97 -13.18 8.86
N ALA A 189 3.56 -12.07 8.38
CA ALA A 189 4.86 -12.08 7.71
C ALA A 189 6.01 -12.45 8.65
N ARG A 190 5.88 -12.11 9.95
CA ARG A 190 6.72 -12.63 11.03
C ARG A 190 6.25 -14.03 11.41
N ALA A 191 6.37 -14.97 10.48
CA ALA A 191 5.94 -16.37 10.61
C ALA A 191 6.83 -17.18 11.58
N ASP A 192 7.18 -16.60 12.73
CA ASP A 192 7.79 -17.36 13.80
C ASP A 192 6.68 -18.12 14.53
N LEU A 193 6.82 -19.44 14.62
CA LEU A 193 5.93 -20.28 15.40
C LEU A 193 5.85 -19.78 16.83
N GLN A 194 6.80 -19.02 17.36
CA GLN A 194 6.84 -18.58 18.75
C GLN A 194 6.34 -17.16 19.01
N ALA A 195 6.24 -16.29 17.99
CA ALA A 195 5.89 -14.90 18.24
C ALA A 195 4.45 -14.79 18.79
N GLU A 196 4.29 -14.48 20.07
CA GLU A 196 3.05 -14.01 20.67
C GLU A 196 2.79 -12.59 20.19
N VAL A 197 2.61 -12.40 18.88
CA VAL A 197 2.06 -11.14 18.40
C VAL A 197 0.58 -11.17 18.79
N PRO A 198 0.12 -10.32 19.72
CA PRO A 198 -1.29 -10.23 20.03
C PRO A 198 -1.97 -9.87 18.71
N LEU A 199 -2.84 -10.74 18.21
CA LEU A 199 -3.58 -10.39 17.02
C LEU A 199 -4.50 -9.22 17.38
N PRO A 200 -4.67 -8.24 16.49
CA PRO A 200 -5.48 -7.07 16.79
C PRO A 200 -6.91 -7.49 17.14
N ASP A 201 -7.33 -7.24 18.39
CA ASP A 201 -8.74 -7.33 18.80
C ASP A 201 -9.52 -6.07 18.37
N ASP A 202 -8.81 -5.02 17.92
CA ASP A 202 -9.36 -3.79 17.40
C ASP A 202 -9.60 -3.87 15.89
N GLY A 203 -10.86 -3.92 15.48
CA GLY A 203 -11.21 -3.92 14.06
C GLY A 203 -12.67 -4.31 13.78
N PRO A 204 -13.09 -4.30 12.51
CA PRO A 204 -14.35 -4.91 12.08
C PRO A 204 -14.44 -6.38 12.50
N ARG A 205 -15.67 -6.90 12.62
CA ARG A 205 -15.93 -8.28 13.03
C ARG A 205 -15.22 -9.28 12.12
N GLU A 206 -15.15 -9.01 10.82
CA GLU A 206 -14.50 -9.85 9.82
C GLU A 206 -12.99 -9.97 10.08
N VAL A 207 -12.36 -8.88 10.49
CA VAL A 207 -10.93 -8.82 10.82
C VAL A 207 -10.65 -9.59 12.11
N GLN A 208 -11.53 -9.46 13.12
CA GLN A 208 -11.45 -10.22 14.37
C GLN A 208 -11.63 -11.73 14.15
N VAL A 209 -12.57 -12.13 13.28
CA VAL A 209 -12.79 -13.55 12.94
C VAL A 209 -11.56 -14.14 12.24
N LEU A 210 -10.96 -13.39 11.30
CA LEU A 210 -9.73 -13.82 10.63
C LEU A 210 -8.56 -13.91 11.62
N ALA A 211 -8.40 -12.92 12.50
CA ALA A 211 -7.43 -12.95 13.58
C ALA A 211 -7.60 -14.21 14.44
N ALA A 212 -8.80 -14.47 14.95
CA ALA A 212 -9.08 -15.65 15.75
C ALA A 212 -8.80 -16.98 15.01
N ALA A 213 -9.09 -17.05 13.70
CA ALA A 213 -8.79 -18.22 12.89
C ALA A 213 -7.26 -18.45 12.74
N ILE A 214 -6.49 -17.37 12.54
CA ILE A 214 -5.02 -17.44 12.46
C ILE A 214 -4.41 -17.84 13.80
N SER A 215 -4.84 -17.27 14.93
CA SER A 215 -4.33 -17.67 16.26
C SER A 215 -4.63 -19.13 16.55
N THR A 216 -5.85 -19.58 16.26
CA THR A 216 -6.24 -20.99 16.41
C THR A 216 -5.36 -21.91 15.55
N GLY A 217 -5.09 -21.52 14.29
CA GLY A 217 -4.18 -22.24 13.40
C GLY A 217 -2.76 -22.33 13.96
N ARG A 218 -2.21 -21.22 14.45
CA ARG A 218 -0.87 -21.17 15.07
C ARG A 218 -0.80 -22.04 16.32
N GLN A 219 -1.82 -22.03 17.17
CA GLN A 219 -1.88 -22.86 18.37
C GLN A 219 -1.91 -24.35 18.03
N ARG A 220 -2.64 -24.75 16.98
CA ARG A 220 -2.64 -26.14 16.49
C ARG A 220 -1.26 -26.56 15.98
N LEU A 221 -0.59 -25.72 15.20
CA LEU A 221 0.77 -26.00 14.71
C LEU A 221 1.77 -26.13 15.86
N ARG A 222 1.70 -25.25 16.88
CA ARG A 222 2.52 -25.36 18.10
C ARG A 222 2.27 -26.68 18.82
N ALA A 223 1.00 -27.05 19.03
CA ALA A 223 0.64 -28.30 19.69
C ALA A 223 1.17 -29.52 18.93
N GLN A 224 1.06 -29.54 17.60
CA GLN A 224 1.61 -30.61 16.76
C GLN A 224 3.14 -30.69 16.84
N ALA A 225 3.83 -29.55 16.84
CA ALA A 225 5.28 -29.52 16.99
C ALA A 225 5.73 -29.98 18.39
N GLN A 226 4.98 -29.63 19.45
CA GLN A 226 5.19 -30.12 20.81
C GLN A 226 4.99 -31.64 20.91
N GLU A 227 3.91 -32.15 20.33
CA GLU A 227 3.62 -33.59 20.29
C GLU A 227 4.73 -34.37 19.55
N MET A 228 5.19 -33.85 18.40
CA MET A 228 6.33 -34.41 17.67
C MET A 228 7.59 -34.43 18.54
N THR A 229 7.87 -33.36 19.28
CA THR A 229 9.05 -33.28 20.16
C THR A 229 8.95 -34.25 21.35
N HIS A 230 7.77 -34.41 21.95
CA HIS A 230 7.54 -35.42 22.99
C HIS A 230 7.72 -36.84 22.45
N MET A 231 7.19 -37.12 21.26
CA MET A 231 7.37 -38.41 20.59
C MET A 231 8.85 -38.69 20.32
N LEU A 232 9.60 -37.71 19.78
CA LEU A 232 11.04 -37.84 19.57
C LEU A 232 11.79 -38.10 20.88
N ALA A 233 11.41 -37.42 21.98
CA ALA A 233 12.01 -37.64 23.30
C ALA A 233 11.75 -39.05 23.84
N ALA A 234 10.54 -39.57 23.68
CA ALA A 234 10.19 -40.95 24.07
C ALA A 234 11.00 -41.97 23.25
N VAL A 235 11.02 -41.83 21.92
CA VAL A 235 11.78 -42.71 21.03
C VAL A 235 13.28 -42.67 21.37
N ALA A 236 13.84 -41.49 21.64
CA ALA A 236 15.23 -41.35 22.04
C ALA A 236 15.55 -42.06 23.36
N HIS A 237 14.64 -41.97 24.34
CA HIS A 237 14.78 -42.70 25.60
C HIS A 237 14.79 -44.22 25.37
N ASP A 238 13.85 -44.71 24.55
CA ASP A 238 13.75 -46.12 24.20
C ASP A 238 14.96 -46.61 23.39
N LEU A 239 15.63 -45.75 22.62
CA LEU A 239 16.86 -46.06 21.88
C LEU A 239 18.11 -46.10 22.78
N ARG A 240 18.18 -45.33 23.87
CA ARG A 240 19.32 -45.37 24.80
C ARG A 240 19.44 -46.71 25.52
N THR A 241 18.33 -47.36 25.81
CA THR A 241 18.30 -48.69 26.46
C THR A 241 19.04 -49.77 25.65
N PRO A 242 18.70 -50.03 24.36
CA PRO A 242 19.44 -50.98 23.54
C PRO A 242 20.87 -50.51 23.22
N LEU A 243 21.14 -49.20 23.11
CA LEU A 243 22.51 -48.69 22.94
C LEU A 243 23.40 -49.00 24.15
N THR A 244 22.88 -48.85 25.36
CA THR A 244 23.59 -49.23 26.60
C THR A 244 23.87 -50.74 26.62
N GLY A 245 22.90 -51.56 26.21
CA GLY A 245 23.10 -53.00 26.07
C GLY A 245 24.15 -53.37 25.01
N LEU A 246 24.18 -52.67 23.88
CA LEU A 246 25.22 -52.84 22.86
C LEU A 246 26.60 -52.41 23.36
N ARG A 247 26.68 -51.36 24.20
CA ARG A 247 27.93 -50.90 24.83
C ARG A 247 28.51 -51.98 25.74
N LEU A 248 27.68 -52.59 26.58
CA LEU A 248 28.08 -53.72 27.42
C LEU A 248 28.54 -54.93 26.60
N ARG A 249 27.84 -55.25 25.50
CA ARG A 249 28.25 -56.34 24.59
C ARG A 249 29.57 -56.04 23.87
N ALA A 250 29.86 -54.77 23.58
CA ALA A 250 31.10 -54.35 22.95
C ALA A 250 32.33 -54.61 23.85
N GLU A 251 32.18 -54.59 25.17
CA GLU A 251 33.27 -54.90 26.12
C GLU A 251 33.79 -56.33 25.98
N PHE A 252 32.98 -57.25 25.47
CA PHE A 252 33.37 -58.65 25.23
C PHE A 252 33.99 -58.88 23.83
N ALA A 253 34.04 -57.85 22.98
CA ALA A 253 34.68 -57.94 21.66
C ALA A 253 36.21 -57.77 21.76
N PRO A 254 36.98 -58.24 20.77
CA PRO A 254 38.42 -57.98 20.72
C PRO A 254 38.71 -56.47 20.77
N ALA A 255 39.73 -56.05 21.54
CA ALA A 255 40.02 -54.64 21.84
C ALA A 255 39.92 -53.64 20.65
N PRO A 256 40.51 -53.89 19.45
CA PRO A 256 40.39 -52.95 18.33
C PRO A 256 38.95 -52.87 17.75
N GLN A 257 38.15 -53.92 17.92
CA GLN A 257 36.76 -53.97 17.48
C GLN A 257 35.84 -53.37 18.55
N ALA A 258 36.08 -53.66 19.83
CA ALA A 258 35.39 -53.06 20.97
C ALA A 258 35.48 -51.53 20.94
N ALA A 259 36.68 -50.97 20.75
CA ALA A 259 36.89 -49.53 20.67
C ALA A 259 36.10 -48.88 19.51
N ARG A 260 36.04 -49.54 18.35
CA ARG A 260 35.25 -49.07 17.20
C ARG A 260 33.75 -49.12 17.47
N MET A 261 33.27 -50.19 18.08
CA MET A 261 31.86 -50.34 18.44
C MET A 261 31.42 -49.29 19.47
N VAL A 262 32.23 -49.05 20.51
CA VAL A 262 31.95 -48.00 21.51
C VAL A 262 31.92 -46.62 20.85
N ALA A 263 32.89 -46.31 19.99
CA ALA A 263 32.91 -45.03 19.26
C ALA A 263 31.70 -44.85 18.33
N ASP A 264 31.21 -45.92 17.69
CA ASP A 264 30.00 -45.88 16.86
C ASP A 264 28.74 -45.65 17.72
N ILE A 265 28.65 -46.27 18.90
CA ILE A 265 27.55 -46.08 19.86
C ILE A 265 27.52 -44.65 20.40
N GLU A 266 28.67 -44.10 20.82
CA GLU A 266 28.76 -42.72 21.30
C GLU A 266 28.38 -41.71 20.21
N ARG A 267 28.73 -42.01 18.95
CA ARG A 267 28.29 -41.20 17.81
C ARG A 267 26.77 -41.24 17.61
N MET A 268 26.14 -42.39 17.82
CA MET A 268 24.68 -42.52 17.73
C MET A 268 23.99 -41.74 18.86
N ASP A 269 24.50 -41.81 20.08
CA ASP A 269 23.94 -41.08 21.23
C ASP A 269 24.05 -39.56 21.02
N ALA A 270 25.21 -39.07 20.56
CA ALA A 270 25.39 -37.67 20.19
C ALA A 270 24.44 -37.22 19.07
N MET A 271 24.18 -38.08 18.07
CA MET A 271 23.22 -37.78 17.00
C MET A 271 21.79 -37.66 17.52
N ILE A 272 21.39 -38.55 18.46
CA ILE A 272 20.08 -38.51 19.11
C ILE A 272 19.91 -37.21 19.91
N GLU A 273 20.94 -36.83 20.69
CA GLU A 273 20.92 -35.59 21.47
C GLU A 273 20.80 -34.35 20.59
N GLN A 274 21.54 -34.29 19.47
CA GLN A 274 21.44 -33.19 18.51
C GLN A 274 20.03 -33.03 17.94
N VAL A 275 19.34 -34.14 17.63
CA VAL A 275 17.95 -34.10 17.12
C VAL A 275 16.99 -33.60 18.20
N LEU A 276 17.13 -34.07 19.43
CA LEU A 276 16.28 -33.64 20.54
C LEU A 276 16.48 -32.16 20.87
N ASP A 277 17.73 -31.70 20.89
CA ASP A 277 18.04 -30.31 21.20
C ASP A 277 17.56 -29.36 20.11
N TYR A 278 17.66 -29.77 18.83
CA TYR A 278 17.05 -29.05 17.72
C TYR A 278 15.52 -28.95 17.89
N ALA A 279 14.85 -30.08 18.14
CA ALA A 279 13.39 -30.12 18.30
C ALA A 279 12.89 -29.29 19.51
N ARG A 280 13.60 -29.34 20.64
CA ARG A 280 13.29 -28.52 21.83
C ARG A 280 13.55 -27.03 21.59
N GLY A 281 14.62 -26.71 20.88
CA GLY A 281 14.98 -25.33 20.53
C GLY A 281 13.90 -24.64 19.70
N GLU A 282 13.24 -25.36 18.79
CA GLU A 282 12.12 -24.85 17.95
C GLU A 282 10.85 -24.49 18.75
N LEU A 283 10.71 -24.95 19.98
CA LEU A 283 9.46 -24.79 20.75
C LEU A 283 9.53 -23.80 21.90
N GLN A 284 10.71 -23.58 22.46
CA GLN A 284 10.88 -22.72 23.64
C GLN A 284 11.16 -21.28 23.21
N PRO A 285 10.43 -20.27 23.72
CA PRO A 285 10.75 -18.86 23.49
C PRO A 285 12.13 -18.50 24.07
N PRO A 286 12.88 -17.57 23.44
CA PRO A 286 14.20 -17.20 23.94
C PRO A 286 14.04 -16.44 25.26
N GLN A 287 14.83 -16.81 26.27
CA GLN A 287 14.86 -16.10 27.56
C GLN A 287 15.87 -14.95 27.48
N MET A 288 15.46 -13.87 26.83
CA MET A 288 16.32 -12.70 26.61
C MET A 288 16.66 -12.00 27.92
N ARG A 289 17.96 -11.87 28.21
CA ARG A 289 18.49 -11.21 29.41
C ARG A 289 19.77 -10.45 29.08
N ALA A 290 20.10 -9.43 29.88
CA ALA A 290 21.42 -8.82 29.81
C ALA A 290 22.48 -9.82 30.27
N LEU A 291 23.54 -9.98 29.49
CA LEU A 291 24.67 -10.86 29.78
C LEU A 291 25.97 -10.25 29.25
N ASP A 292 27.10 -10.72 29.76
CA ASP A 292 28.40 -10.41 29.18
C ASP A 292 28.76 -11.50 28.16
N LEU A 293 28.75 -11.13 26.88
CA LEU A 293 29.04 -12.05 25.79
C LEU A 293 30.51 -12.48 25.78
N ALA A 294 31.43 -11.60 26.20
CA ALA A 294 32.85 -11.96 26.26
C ALA A 294 33.05 -13.13 27.25
N ALA A 295 32.49 -13.03 28.45
CA ALA A 295 32.52 -14.10 29.46
C ALA A 295 31.88 -15.41 28.97
N LEU A 296 30.75 -15.34 28.25
CA LEU A 296 30.12 -16.53 27.67
C LEU A 296 31.04 -17.23 26.65
N LEU A 297 31.72 -16.45 25.81
CA LEU A 297 32.63 -16.98 24.79
C LEU A 297 33.89 -17.57 25.42
N GLU A 298 34.43 -16.93 26.45
CA GLU A 298 35.55 -17.46 27.24
C GLU A 298 35.23 -18.83 27.84
N ASP A 299 34.04 -18.99 28.44
CA ASP A 299 33.61 -20.29 28.96
C ASP A 299 33.55 -21.36 27.85
N CYS A 300 33.07 -21.01 26.65
CA CYS A 300 33.01 -21.94 25.51
C CYS A 300 34.42 -22.35 25.06
N VAL A 301 35.35 -21.39 25.03
CA VAL A 301 36.76 -21.61 24.68
C VAL A 301 37.44 -22.50 25.71
N GLN A 302 37.25 -22.25 27.01
CA GLN A 302 37.79 -23.10 28.07
C GLN A 302 37.24 -24.53 27.97
N ALA A 303 35.94 -24.68 27.74
CA ALA A 303 35.33 -26.00 27.55
C ALA A 303 35.89 -26.74 26.33
N ALA A 304 36.22 -26.03 25.24
CA ALA A 304 36.83 -26.61 24.04
C ALA A 304 38.30 -26.99 24.24
N LEU A 305 39.08 -26.16 24.95
CA LEU A 305 40.47 -26.47 25.34
C LEU A 305 40.55 -27.74 26.20
N LEU A 306 39.63 -27.91 27.15
CA LEU A 306 39.53 -29.13 27.96
C LEU A 306 39.22 -30.39 27.13
N ARG A 307 38.59 -30.25 25.96
CA ARG A 307 38.38 -31.34 24.99
C ARG A 307 39.57 -31.55 24.04
N GLY A 308 40.63 -30.76 24.17
CA GLY A 308 41.83 -30.85 23.32
C GLY A 308 41.71 -30.13 21.97
N VAL A 309 40.76 -29.21 21.82
CA VAL A 309 40.65 -28.34 20.62
C VAL A 309 41.66 -27.20 20.74
N ASP A 310 42.44 -26.95 19.68
CA ASP A 310 43.29 -25.77 19.58
C ASP A 310 42.43 -24.56 19.21
N ILE A 311 42.20 -23.65 20.14
CA ILE A 311 41.26 -22.54 19.99
C ILE A 311 41.79 -21.24 20.59
N VAL A 312 41.65 -20.14 19.85
CA VAL A 312 42.02 -18.79 20.29
C VAL A 312 40.83 -17.85 20.18
N LEU A 313 40.62 -17.01 21.19
CA LEU A 313 39.60 -15.95 21.20
C LEU A 313 40.26 -14.58 21.03
N GLN A 314 39.71 -13.76 20.15
CA GLN A 314 40.08 -12.36 19.96
C GLN A 314 38.84 -11.48 20.08
N GLY A 315 38.88 -10.50 20.97
CA GLY A 315 37.76 -9.60 21.22
C GLY A 315 38.03 -8.69 22.41
N PRO A 316 37.06 -7.84 22.78
CA PRO A 316 37.12 -7.08 24.03
C PRO A 316 36.93 -7.99 25.25
N ASP A 317 37.54 -7.60 26.38
CA ASP A 317 37.43 -8.34 27.66
C ASP A 317 36.01 -8.36 28.23
N THR A 318 35.18 -7.36 27.87
CA THR A 318 33.77 -7.28 28.26
C THR A 318 32.94 -6.85 27.06
N LEU A 319 31.79 -7.50 26.87
CA LEU A 319 30.86 -7.19 25.79
C LEU A 319 29.42 -7.34 26.27
N PRO A 320 28.85 -6.30 26.90
CA PRO A 320 27.45 -6.32 27.31
C PRO A 320 26.54 -6.52 26.11
N TRP A 321 25.67 -7.53 26.17
CA TRP A 321 24.73 -7.86 25.12
C TRP A 321 23.42 -8.38 25.72
N TYR A 322 22.32 -8.27 24.96
CA TYR A 322 21.00 -8.73 25.40
C TYR A 322 20.55 -9.92 24.54
N GLY A 323 20.41 -11.08 25.18
CA GLY A 323 20.18 -12.33 24.47
C GLY A 323 19.89 -13.52 25.37
N ASP A 324 19.71 -14.69 24.77
CA ASP A 324 19.58 -15.96 25.47
C ASP A 324 20.94 -16.68 25.49
N ALA A 325 21.56 -16.69 26.67
CA ALA A 325 22.88 -17.27 26.88
C ALA A 325 22.94 -18.77 26.53
N LEU A 326 21.88 -19.54 26.79
CA LEU A 326 21.87 -20.98 26.56
C LEU A 326 21.80 -21.29 25.06
N LEU A 327 20.94 -20.58 24.34
CA LEU A 327 20.84 -20.71 22.88
C LEU A 327 22.13 -20.28 22.20
N LEU A 328 22.73 -19.17 22.65
CA LEU A 328 23.96 -18.70 22.05
C LEU A 328 25.13 -19.65 22.32
N ARG A 329 25.31 -20.13 23.56
CA ARG A 329 26.31 -21.16 23.88
C ARG A 329 26.19 -22.37 22.96
N ARG A 330 24.96 -22.87 22.75
CA ARG A 330 24.70 -23.99 21.82
C ARG A 330 25.10 -23.68 20.38
N ALA A 331 24.82 -22.48 19.88
CA ALA A 331 25.23 -22.09 18.54
C ALA A 331 26.75 -22.06 18.42
N VAL A 332 27.43 -21.46 19.40
CA VAL A 332 28.90 -21.35 19.43
C VAL A 332 29.56 -22.73 19.54
N ASP A 333 29.11 -23.58 20.46
CA ASP A 333 29.64 -24.95 20.60
C ASP A 333 29.49 -25.75 19.31
N ASN A 334 28.33 -25.66 18.63
CA ASN A 334 28.13 -26.33 17.34
C ASN A 334 29.08 -25.85 16.25
N LEU A 335 29.44 -24.57 16.24
CA LEU A 335 30.36 -24.00 15.25
C LEU A 335 31.81 -24.35 15.57
N ILE A 336 32.19 -24.32 16.85
CA ILE A 336 33.51 -24.76 17.32
C ILE A 336 33.71 -26.23 16.97
N ASP A 337 32.75 -27.09 17.32
CA ASP A 337 32.84 -28.53 17.04
C ASP A 337 32.88 -28.82 15.53
N ASN A 338 32.22 -27.98 14.72
CA ASN A 338 32.30 -28.06 13.27
C ASN A 338 33.69 -27.66 12.77
N ALA A 339 34.21 -26.51 13.20
CA ALA A 339 35.54 -26.00 12.83
C ALA A 339 36.66 -26.98 13.23
N ALA A 340 36.65 -27.44 14.48
CA ALA A 340 37.62 -28.39 15.04
C ALA A 340 37.65 -29.70 14.25
N ARG A 341 36.48 -30.18 13.81
CA ARG A 341 36.38 -31.42 13.01
C ARG A 341 37.04 -31.32 11.63
N TYR A 342 36.99 -30.16 11.00
CA TYR A 342 37.49 -30.00 9.62
C TYR A 342 38.92 -29.46 9.55
N ALA A 343 39.38 -28.72 10.56
CA ALA A 343 40.69 -28.06 10.52
C ALA A 343 41.58 -28.33 11.76
N GLY A 344 41.02 -28.86 12.85
CA GLY A 344 41.70 -29.02 14.14
C GLY A 344 41.79 -27.71 14.93
N ALA A 345 42.39 -26.67 14.34
CA ALA A 345 42.53 -25.35 14.94
C ALA A 345 41.35 -24.42 14.60
N VAL A 346 40.93 -23.63 15.60
CA VAL A 346 39.77 -22.73 15.53
C VAL A 346 40.16 -21.33 16.02
N GLU A 347 39.75 -20.30 15.29
CA GLU A 347 39.92 -18.91 15.70
C GLU A 347 38.54 -18.28 15.88
N LEU A 348 38.27 -17.72 17.06
CA LEU A 348 37.07 -16.96 17.35
C LEU A 348 37.41 -15.48 17.38
N GLN A 349 36.67 -14.68 16.63
CA GLN A 349 36.77 -13.23 16.67
C GLN A 349 35.40 -12.63 16.96
N VAL A 350 35.32 -11.75 17.96
CA VAL A 350 34.08 -11.02 18.28
C VAL A 350 34.33 -9.53 18.24
N ALA A 351 33.44 -8.80 17.57
CA ALA A 351 33.50 -7.36 17.43
C ALA A 351 32.11 -6.74 17.43
N LEU A 352 32.04 -5.48 17.85
CA LEU A 352 30.83 -4.67 17.73
C LEU A 352 30.80 -4.02 16.35
N ALA A 353 29.74 -4.26 15.58
CA ALA A 353 29.50 -3.71 14.25
C ALA A 353 28.32 -2.73 14.32
N GLY A 354 28.59 -1.49 14.79
CA GLY A 354 27.54 -0.50 15.03
C GLY A 354 26.74 -0.85 16.28
N HIS A 355 25.47 -1.25 16.13
CA HIS A 355 24.63 -1.76 17.22
C HIS A 355 24.59 -3.29 17.27
N ASP A 356 25.09 -3.97 16.24
CA ASP A 356 25.04 -5.42 16.16
C ASP A 356 26.37 -6.04 16.63
N VAL A 357 26.31 -7.29 17.07
CA VAL A 357 27.50 -8.07 17.36
C VAL A 357 27.83 -8.94 16.16
N GLN A 358 29.09 -8.93 15.74
CA GLN A 358 29.66 -9.86 14.79
C GLN A 358 30.55 -10.85 15.53
N LEU A 359 30.20 -12.14 15.45
CA LEU A 359 31.00 -13.25 15.94
C LEU A 359 31.43 -14.13 14.76
N ASP A 360 32.72 -14.16 14.48
CA ASP A 360 33.32 -14.96 13.42
C ASP A 360 33.99 -16.20 14.03
N VAL A 361 33.54 -17.40 13.64
CA VAL A 361 34.22 -18.67 13.92
C VAL A 361 34.95 -19.10 12.66
N MET A 362 36.28 -19.16 12.74
CA MET A 362 37.17 -19.29 11.59
C MET A 362 37.98 -20.57 11.69
N ASP A 363 38.12 -21.28 10.58
CA ASP A 363 38.93 -22.50 10.47
C ASP A 363 39.84 -22.47 9.25
N ARG A 364 40.79 -23.41 9.16
CA ARG A 364 41.70 -23.60 8.01
C ARG A 364 41.41 -24.89 7.24
N GLY A 365 40.16 -25.34 7.26
CA GLY A 365 39.68 -26.53 6.59
C GLY A 365 39.46 -26.32 5.08
N PRO A 366 38.79 -27.27 4.40
CA PRO A 366 38.57 -27.22 2.96
C PRO A 366 37.60 -26.10 2.51
N GLY A 367 36.93 -25.42 3.44
CA GLY A 367 35.91 -24.42 3.14
C GLY A 367 34.61 -25.01 2.58
N ILE A 368 33.72 -24.12 2.11
CA ILE A 368 32.42 -24.48 1.52
C ILE A 368 32.24 -23.73 0.20
N ALA A 369 31.93 -24.47 -0.87
CA ALA A 369 31.61 -23.92 -2.18
C ALA A 369 30.37 -23.00 -2.11
N GLU A 370 30.41 -21.86 -2.81
CA GLU A 370 29.35 -20.83 -2.81
C GLU A 370 27.94 -21.44 -3.01
N ALA A 371 27.80 -22.36 -3.98
CA ALA A 371 26.54 -23.02 -4.33
C ALA A 371 25.96 -23.90 -3.22
N ASP A 372 26.79 -24.40 -2.31
CA ASP A 372 26.37 -25.31 -1.24
C ASP A 372 26.03 -24.58 0.07
N ARG A 373 26.45 -23.32 0.24
CA ARG A 373 26.29 -22.57 1.49
C ARG A 373 24.85 -22.50 1.96
N ALA A 374 23.93 -22.09 1.08
CA ALA A 374 22.51 -21.98 1.41
C ALA A 374 21.88 -23.35 1.75
N ARG A 375 22.30 -24.41 1.06
CA ARG A 375 21.82 -25.78 1.30
C ARG A 375 22.28 -26.28 2.67
N LEU A 376 23.55 -26.06 3.03
CA LEU A 376 24.13 -26.57 4.28
C LEU A 376 23.61 -25.89 5.55
N LEU A 377 22.93 -24.75 5.42
CA LEU A 377 22.20 -24.11 6.53
C LEU A 377 20.85 -24.77 6.81
N GLN A 378 20.35 -25.65 5.93
CA GLN A 378 19.10 -26.38 6.16
C GLN A 378 19.35 -27.60 7.08
N PRO A 379 18.36 -27.99 7.90
CA PRO A 379 18.46 -29.15 8.77
C PRO A 379 18.77 -30.43 8.00
N PHE A 380 19.59 -31.31 8.61
CA PHE A 380 19.99 -32.62 8.07
C PHE A 380 20.81 -32.58 6.79
N GLN A 381 21.24 -31.41 6.33
CA GLN A 381 22.10 -31.28 5.16
C GLN A 381 23.58 -31.44 5.53
N ARG A 382 24.32 -32.11 4.64
CA ARG A 382 25.77 -32.37 4.79
C ARG A 382 26.49 -32.14 3.48
N SER A 383 27.78 -31.75 3.56
CA SER A 383 28.62 -31.61 2.38
C SER A 383 28.94 -32.98 1.77
N GLU A 384 29.03 -33.07 0.45
CA GLU A 384 29.35 -34.32 -0.24
C GLU A 384 30.76 -34.84 0.09
N SER A 385 31.72 -33.95 0.34
CA SER A 385 33.07 -34.31 0.81
C SER A 385 33.11 -34.85 2.24
N SER A 386 32.04 -34.66 3.03
CA SER A 386 31.90 -35.19 4.40
C SER A 386 31.26 -36.59 4.44
N ARG A 387 30.96 -37.24 3.31
CA ARG A 387 30.28 -38.56 3.31
C ARG A 387 31.12 -39.71 3.89
N SER A 388 32.39 -39.50 4.23
CA SER A 388 33.21 -40.49 4.94
C SER A 388 32.67 -40.73 6.37
N ARG A 389 32.55 -42.01 6.76
CA ARG A 389 32.06 -42.46 8.09
C ARG A 389 32.75 -41.82 9.31
N ALA A 390 33.93 -41.22 9.13
CA ALA A 390 34.75 -40.66 10.20
C ALA A 390 34.32 -39.26 10.69
N THR A 391 33.67 -38.43 9.87
CA THR A 391 33.37 -37.01 10.20
C THR A 391 31.96 -36.79 10.81
N GLY A 392 31.43 -37.82 11.48
CA GLY A 392 30.02 -37.98 11.86
C GLY A 392 29.36 -36.81 12.62
N GLY A 393 28.20 -36.37 12.11
CA GLY A 393 27.25 -35.49 12.79
C GLY A 393 25.90 -35.51 12.06
N ALA A 394 24.82 -35.10 12.72
CA ALA A 394 23.45 -35.17 12.20
C ALA A 394 23.16 -34.20 11.02
N GLY A 395 24.09 -33.29 10.70
CA GLY A 395 23.83 -32.17 9.78
C GLY A 395 22.97 -31.07 10.41
N LEU A 396 22.95 -30.98 11.75
CA LEU A 396 22.12 -30.02 12.49
C LEU A 396 22.89 -28.81 13.00
N GLY A 397 24.22 -28.87 13.17
CA GLY A 397 24.98 -27.81 13.83
C GLY A 397 24.84 -26.43 13.16
N LEU A 398 25.02 -26.35 11.84
CA LEU A 398 24.83 -25.11 11.08
C LEU A 398 23.38 -24.63 11.08
N ALA A 399 22.42 -25.54 11.04
CA ALA A 399 21.00 -25.21 11.13
C ALA A 399 20.62 -24.65 12.51
N VAL A 400 21.18 -25.20 13.59
CA VAL A 400 21.03 -24.69 14.96
C VAL A 400 21.61 -23.29 15.06
N ALA A 401 22.84 -23.06 14.61
CA ALA A 401 23.47 -21.74 14.64
C ALA A 401 22.69 -20.70 13.81
N ALA A 402 22.22 -21.08 12.61
CA ALA A 402 21.38 -20.22 11.78
C ALA A 402 20.06 -19.88 12.47
N ASN A 403 19.45 -20.84 13.18
CA ASN A 403 18.22 -20.61 13.91
C ASN A 403 18.41 -19.68 15.10
N VAL A 404 19.47 -19.90 15.88
CA VAL A 404 19.81 -19.03 17.02
C VAL A 404 20.07 -17.60 16.56
N ALA A 405 20.79 -17.40 15.45
CA ALA A 405 21.01 -16.08 14.88
C ALA A 405 19.70 -15.39 14.50
N ARG A 406 18.79 -16.07 13.79
CA ARG A 406 17.46 -15.53 13.44
C ARG A 406 16.65 -15.13 14.67
N ARG A 407 16.70 -15.95 15.74
CA ARG A 407 16.00 -15.70 17.00
C ARG A 407 16.53 -14.48 17.76
N HIS A 408 17.77 -14.09 17.49
CA HIS A 408 18.39 -12.87 17.99
C HIS A 408 18.40 -11.74 16.93
N ALA A 409 17.40 -11.73 16.04
CA ALA A 409 17.23 -10.73 14.99
C ALA A 409 18.45 -10.56 14.05
N GLY A 410 19.25 -11.61 13.90
CA GLY A 410 20.45 -11.64 13.11
C GLY A 410 20.46 -12.75 12.06
N GLN A 411 21.66 -13.08 11.56
CA GLN A 411 21.83 -14.11 10.52
C GLN A 411 23.19 -14.80 10.60
N LEU A 412 23.23 -16.05 10.12
CA LEU A 412 24.48 -16.81 9.93
C LEU A 412 24.92 -16.70 8.47
N GLN A 413 26.16 -16.27 8.26
CA GLN A 413 26.81 -16.23 6.95
C GLN A 413 27.99 -17.21 6.92
N LEU A 414 28.14 -17.88 5.78
CA LEU A 414 29.27 -18.74 5.49
C LEU A 414 30.13 -18.01 4.46
N LEU A 415 31.32 -17.58 4.83
CA LEU A 415 32.21 -16.80 3.99
C LEU A 415 33.52 -17.55 3.74
N HIS A 416 34.18 -17.24 2.62
CA HIS A 416 35.51 -17.76 2.36
C HIS A 416 36.55 -17.04 3.23
N ARG A 417 37.49 -17.80 3.79
CA ARG A 417 38.62 -17.24 4.53
C ARG A 417 39.80 -17.02 3.58
N GLU A 418 40.37 -15.82 3.59
CA GLU A 418 41.58 -15.53 2.81
C GLU A 418 42.74 -16.44 3.25
N GLY A 419 43.41 -17.07 2.27
CA GLY A 419 44.41 -18.11 2.52
C GLY A 419 43.83 -19.51 2.78
N GLY A 420 42.53 -19.72 2.57
CA GLY A 420 41.84 -21.00 2.73
C GLY A 420 41.13 -21.14 4.07
N GLY A 421 40.04 -21.92 4.07
CA GLY A 421 39.16 -22.14 5.21
C GLY A 421 37.75 -21.57 5.05
N LEU A 422 37.01 -21.59 6.16
CA LEU A 422 35.66 -21.07 6.29
C LEU A 422 35.63 -20.01 7.39
N ILE A 423 34.80 -18.98 7.20
CA ILE A 423 34.37 -18.06 8.25
C ILE A 423 32.87 -18.28 8.43
N ALA A 424 32.46 -18.82 9.57
CA ALA A 424 31.07 -18.86 10.00
C ALA A 424 30.78 -17.61 10.83
N ARG A 425 30.17 -16.61 10.18
CA ARG A 425 29.87 -15.30 10.76
C ARG A 425 28.46 -15.26 11.31
N LEU A 426 28.33 -15.11 12.63
CA LEU A 426 27.07 -14.82 13.31
C LEU A 426 26.94 -13.31 13.46
N LEU A 427 25.95 -12.75 12.78
CA LEU A 427 25.45 -11.43 13.06
C LEU A 427 24.32 -11.58 14.08
N LEU A 428 24.39 -10.83 15.18
CA LEU A 428 23.42 -10.85 16.27
C LEU A 428 22.95 -9.41 16.51
N GLY A 429 21.65 -9.18 16.46
CA GLY A 429 21.10 -7.85 16.73
C GLY A 429 21.20 -7.48 18.20
N SER A 430 21.42 -6.21 18.53
CA SER A 430 21.11 -5.73 19.88
C SER A 430 19.59 -5.54 19.99
N THR A 431 18.88 -6.53 20.50
CA THR A 431 17.50 -6.30 20.96
C THR A 431 17.55 -5.64 22.34
N GLY A 432 17.95 -4.37 22.38
CA GLY A 432 17.93 -3.51 23.57
C GLY A 432 17.11 -2.27 23.33
#